data_AF-A0A182T7G4-F1
#
_entry.id   AF-A0A182T7G4-F1
#
_cell.length_a   1.000
_cell.length_b   1.000
_cell.length_c   1.000
_cell.angle_alpha   90.00
_cell.angle_beta   90.00
_cell.angle_gamma   90.00
#
_symmetry.space_group_name_H-M   'P 1'
#
loop_
_entity.id
_entity.type
_entity.pdbx_description
1 polymer ?
#
loop_
_entity_poly.entity_id
_entity_poly.type
_entity_poly.pdbx_seq_one_letter_code
_entity_poly.pdbx_strand_id
1 'polypeptide(L)'
;MDSCSTSDHRLGKDSPSSKLLYAKDIPSYREWVERYYNDIRDMPAISDQDMNAMLAEESRLHTTEFNTNCALHELYQYAVKYNEQLTVTLEEDEFSQKQRLAFKLEQVHSIMSAE
;
A
#
# COMPACT_ATOMS: atom_id res chain seq x y z
N MET A 1 -4.85 4.36 -18.93
CA MET A 1 -3.87 5.30 -18.33
C MET A 1 -4.17 6.72 -18.76
N ASP A 2 -4.19 7.05 -20.06
CA ASP A 2 -4.44 8.42 -20.54
C ASP A 2 -5.78 9.02 -20.07
N SER A 3 -6.83 8.20 -19.97
CA SER A 3 -8.14 8.61 -19.43
C SER A 3 -8.12 8.99 -17.95
N CYS A 4 -7.10 8.58 -17.20
CA CYS A 4 -6.92 8.95 -15.79
C CYS A 4 -5.93 10.12 -15.61
N SER A 5 -5.38 10.65 -16.70
CA SER A 5 -4.45 11.78 -16.67
C SER A 5 -5.21 13.09 -16.54
N THR A 6 -4.75 14.00 -15.69
CA THR A 6 -5.27 15.39 -15.63
C THR A 6 -4.63 16.30 -16.68
N SER A 7 -3.50 15.90 -17.26
CA SER A 7 -2.77 16.70 -18.25
C SER A 7 -3.41 16.65 -19.64
N ASP A 8 -3.47 17.80 -20.31
CA ASP A 8 -3.96 17.87 -21.68
C ASP A 8 -3.11 17.06 -22.66
N HIS A 9 -3.80 16.40 -23.58
CA HIS A 9 -3.19 15.53 -24.57
C HIS A 9 -2.94 16.27 -25.88
N ARG A 10 -1.68 16.67 -26.10
CA ARG A 10 -1.24 17.18 -27.41
C ARG A 10 -0.81 16.01 -28.27
N LEU A 11 -1.57 15.72 -29.32
CA LEU A 11 -1.28 14.67 -30.29
C LEU A 11 -0.43 15.25 -31.44
N GLY A 12 0.55 14.48 -31.88
CA GLY A 12 1.43 14.84 -32.99
C GLY A 12 1.99 13.61 -33.69
N LYS A 13 2.75 13.82 -34.76
CA LYS A 13 3.35 12.74 -35.58
C LYS A 13 4.22 11.76 -34.79
N ASP A 14 4.81 12.22 -33.68
CA ASP A 14 5.69 11.45 -32.81
C ASP A 14 4.93 10.78 -31.65
N SER A 15 3.60 10.90 -31.62
CA SER A 15 2.77 10.25 -30.60
C SER A 15 2.72 8.73 -30.82
N PRO A 16 2.76 7.92 -29.75
CA PRO A 16 2.62 6.47 -29.87
C PRO A 16 1.32 6.06 -30.57
N SER A 17 1.36 4.96 -31.32
CA SER A 17 0.21 4.49 -32.12
C SER A 17 -1.04 4.23 -31.29
N SER A 18 -0.90 3.69 -30.06
CA SER A 18 -2.01 3.48 -29.13
C SER A 18 -2.72 4.79 -28.80
N LYS A 19 -1.97 5.87 -28.61
CA LYS A 19 -2.47 7.19 -28.27
C LYS A 19 -3.24 7.84 -29.42
N LEU A 20 -2.77 7.64 -30.65
CA LEU A 20 -3.45 8.09 -31.86
C LEU A 20 -4.75 7.30 -32.11
N LEU A 21 -4.73 5.99 -31.84
CA LEU A 21 -5.89 5.11 -32.03
C LEU A 21 -7.07 5.52 -31.14
N TYR A 22 -6.81 5.83 -29.86
CA TYR A 22 -7.84 6.20 -28.88
C TYR A 22 -8.05 7.71 -28.73
N ALA A 23 -7.42 8.52 -29.58
CA ALA A 23 -7.44 9.98 -29.51
C ALA A 23 -8.86 10.58 -29.38
N LYS A 24 -9.83 9.97 -30.06
CA LYS A 24 -11.23 10.44 -30.07
C LYS A 24 -12.03 10.00 -28.85
N ASP A 25 -11.67 8.87 -28.24
CA ASP A 25 -12.41 8.27 -27.14
C ASP A 25 -11.88 8.72 -25.77
N ILE A 26 -10.60 9.07 -25.69
CA ILE A 26 -9.94 9.53 -24.45
C ILE A 26 -10.70 10.68 -23.77
N PRO A 27 -11.17 11.74 -24.47
CA PRO A 27 -11.95 12.80 -23.82
C PRO A 27 -13.19 12.28 -23.08
N SER A 28 -13.99 11.42 -23.73
CA SER A 28 -15.18 10.82 -23.12
C SER A 28 -14.83 9.94 -21.91
N TYR A 29 -13.76 9.15 -22.00
CA TYR A 29 -13.29 8.34 -20.88
C TYR A 29 -12.80 9.19 -19.71
N ARG A 30 -12.20 10.36 -19.97
CA ARG A 30 -11.81 11.30 -18.91
C ARG A 30 -13.03 11.86 -18.17
N GLU A 31 -14.07 12.25 -18.91
CA GLU A 31 -15.32 12.70 -18.29
C GLU A 31 -15.92 11.61 -17.38
N TRP A 32 -15.86 10.34 -17.80
CA TRP A 32 -16.33 9.22 -16.97
C TRP A 32 -15.48 9.05 -15.70
N VAL A 33 -14.15 9.18 -15.82
CA VAL A 33 -13.24 9.09 -14.67
C VAL A 33 -13.44 10.26 -13.70
N GLU A 34 -13.59 11.48 -14.22
CA GLU A 34 -13.90 12.66 -13.40
C GLU A 34 -15.22 12.51 -12.68
N ARG A 35 -16.26 12.05 -13.38
CA ARG A 35 -17.55 11.75 -12.77
C ARG A 35 -17.44 10.66 -11.72
N TYR A 36 -16.73 9.57 -11.99
CA TYR A 36 -16.53 8.47 -11.04
C TYR A 36 -15.94 8.95 -9.71
N TYR A 37 -14.90 9.79 -9.74
CA TYR A 37 -14.31 10.34 -8.51
C TYR A 37 -15.22 11.37 -7.83
N ASN A 38 -15.97 12.18 -8.59
CA ASN A 38 -16.96 13.10 -8.01
C ASN A 38 -18.08 12.31 -7.30
N ASP A 39 -18.62 11.28 -7.95
CA ASP A 39 -19.67 10.44 -7.39
C ASP A 39 -19.19 9.77 -6.10
N ILE A 40 -17.96 9.24 -6.05
CA ILE A 40 -17.36 8.66 -4.82
C ILE A 40 -17.19 9.71 -3.72
N ARG A 41 -16.68 10.90 -4.05
CA ARG A 41 -16.50 11.98 -3.07
C ARG A 41 -17.82 12.39 -2.43
N ASP A 42 -18.89 12.38 -3.22
CA ASP A 42 -20.21 12.83 -2.79
C ASP A 42 -20.97 11.70 -2.02
N MET A 43 -20.42 10.49 -1.93
CA MET A 43 -20.97 9.41 -1.09
C MET A 43 -20.83 9.74 0.40
N PRO A 44 -21.74 9.22 1.26
CA PRO A 44 -21.58 9.30 2.70
C PRO A 44 -20.25 8.68 3.16
N ALA A 45 -19.59 9.32 4.12
CA ALA A 45 -18.39 8.76 4.73
C ALA A 45 -18.69 7.42 5.42
N ILE A 46 -17.81 6.44 5.21
CA ILE A 46 -17.87 5.16 5.91
C ILE A 46 -17.45 5.38 7.36
N SER A 47 -18.21 4.85 8.31
CA SER A 47 -17.87 4.95 9.73
C SER A 47 -16.68 4.03 10.07
N ASP A 48 -15.89 4.41 11.07
CA ASP A 48 -14.80 3.54 11.56
C ASP A 48 -15.33 2.18 12.02
N GLN A 49 -16.55 2.12 12.55
CA GLN A 49 -17.19 0.87 12.96
C GLN A 49 -17.45 -0.04 11.77
N ASP A 50 -18.08 0.48 10.72
CA ASP A 50 -18.39 -0.31 9.52
C ASP A 50 -17.11 -0.73 8.79
N MET A 51 -16.11 0.15 8.75
CA MET A 51 -14.82 -0.14 8.14
C MET A 51 -14.10 -1.27 8.89
N ASN A 52 -14.03 -1.19 10.22
CA ASN A 52 -13.40 -2.24 11.04
C ASN A 52 -14.18 -3.55 10.95
N ALA A 53 -15.51 -3.51 10.89
CA ALA A 53 -16.33 -4.70 10.75
C ALA A 53 -16.07 -5.40 9.41
N MET A 54 -15.98 -4.65 8.31
CA MET A 54 -15.65 -5.20 6.99
C MET A 54 -14.23 -5.79 6.98
N LEU A 55 -13.23 -5.06 7.46
CA LEU A 55 -11.84 -5.54 7.48
C LEU A 55 -11.66 -6.79 8.35
N ALA A 56 -12.39 -6.88 9.47
CA ALA A 56 -12.36 -8.05 10.33
C ALA A 56 -12.98 -9.28 9.64
N GLU A 57 -14.07 -9.09 8.90
CA GLU A 57 -14.71 -10.18 8.15
C GLU A 57 -13.80 -10.66 7.00
N GLU A 58 -13.24 -9.76 6.19
CA GLU A 58 -12.29 -10.12 5.14
C GLU A 58 -11.06 -10.87 5.71
N SER A 59 -10.51 -10.38 6.83
CA SER A 59 -9.38 -11.04 7.51
C SER A 59 -9.74 -12.46 7.96
N ARG A 60 -10.97 -12.65 8.48
CA ARG A 60 -11.48 -13.95 8.91
C ARG A 60 -11.65 -14.91 7.74
N LEU A 61 -12.15 -14.43 6.60
CA LEU A 61 -12.36 -15.24 5.40
C LEU A 61 -11.05 -15.79 4.84
N HIS A 62 -9.96 -15.02 4.93
CA HIS A 62 -8.68 -15.36 4.30
C HIS A 62 -7.58 -15.82 5.28
N THR A 63 -7.93 -16.11 6.54
CA THR A 63 -6.95 -16.44 7.60
C THR A 63 -6.02 -17.61 7.26
N THR A 64 -6.47 -18.57 6.44
CA THR A 64 -5.70 -19.78 6.10
C THR A 64 -5.18 -19.81 4.67
N GLU A 65 -5.31 -18.72 3.92
CA GLU A 65 -4.92 -18.70 2.50
C GLU A 65 -3.41 -18.55 2.29
N PHE A 66 -2.70 -17.98 3.27
CA PHE A 66 -1.30 -17.66 3.14
C PHE A 66 -0.46 -18.37 4.20
N ASN A 67 0.75 -18.76 3.81
CA ASN A 67 1.75 -19.24 4.76
C ASN A 67 2.45 -18.03 5.41
N THR A 68 1.92 -17.60 6.55
CA THR A 68 2.46 -16.46 7.31
C THR A 68 3.89 -16.70 7.78
N ASN A 69 4.27 -17.95 8.09
CA ASN A 69 5.63 -18.27 8.55
C ASN A 69 6.67 -18.04 7.46
N CYS A 70 6.39 -18.45 6.23
CA CYS A 70 7.28 -18.16 5.10
C CYS A 70 7.40 -16.65 4.86
N ALA A 71 6.28 -15.91 4.88
CA ALA A 71 6.30 -14.47 4.71
C ALA A 71 7.12 -13.76 5.81
N LEU A 72 6.98 -14.20 7.07
CA LEU A 72 7.76 -13.67 8.20
C LEU A 72 9.25 -13.95 8.04
N HIS A 73 9.63 -15.13 7.58
CA HIS A 73 11.03 -15.48 7.33
C HIS A 73 11.66 -14.57 6.26
N GLU A 74 10.98 -14.36 5.13
CA GLU A 74 11.44 -13.47 4.06
C GLU A 74 11.51 -12.01 4.53
N LEU A 75 10.53 -11.54 5.30
CA LEU A 75 10.54 -10.18 5.87
C LEU A 75 11.67 -9.99 6.88
N TYR A 76 11.97 -11.00 7.69
CA TYR A 76 13.04 -10.93 8.68
C TYR A 76 14.43 -10.74 8.06
N GLN A 77 14.67 -11.23 6.84
CA GLN A 77 15.92 -10.97 6.12
C GLN A 77 16.20 -9.47 5.96
N TYR A 78 15.15 -8.66 5.73
CA TYR A 78 15.27 -7.21 5.68
C TYR A 78 15.55 -6.60 7.06
N ALA A 79 14.91 -7.12 8.12
CA ALA A 79 15.18 -6.67 9.48
C ALA A 79 16.65 -6.89 9.86
N VAL A 80 17.23 -8.04 9.51
CA VAL A 80 18.67 -8.32 9.70
C VAL A 80 19.54 -7.36 8.88
N LYS A 81 19.23 -7.20 7.59
CA LYS A 81 20.00 -6.36 6.67
C LYS A 81 20.09 -4.90 7.14
N TYR A 82 19.03 -4.40 7.77
CA TYR A 82 18.92 -3.00 8.22
C TYR A 82 18.88 -2.87 9.74
N ASN A 83 19.41 -3.85 10.47
CA ASN A 83 19.27 -3.93 11.93
C ASN A 83 19.81 -2.68 12.64
N GLU A 84 20.95 -2.14 12.21
CA GLU A 84 21.55 -0.94 12.82
C GLU A 84 20.62 0.27 12.65
N GLN A 85 20.14 0.52 11.43
CA GLN A 85 19.23 1.64 11.15
C GLN A 85 17.90 1.50 11.89
N LEU A 86 17.37 0.28 11.97
CA LEU A 86 16.14 0.00 12.70
C LEU A 86 16.33 0.22 14.20
N THR A 87 17.44 -0.25 14.78
CA THR A 87 17.73 -0.07 16.21
C THR A 87 17.84 1.40 16.56
N VAL A 88 18.64 2.16 15.80
CA VAL A 88 18.80 3.62 16.02
C VAL A 88 17.44 4.32 15.94
N THR A 89 16.63 4.02 14.93
CA THR A 89 15.30 4.65 14.76
C THR A 89 14.37 4.32 15.94
N LEU A 90 14.38 3.07 16.42
CA LEU A 90 13.56 2.63 17.55
C LEU A 90 14.06 3.19 18.90
N GLU A 91 15.35 3.50 19.00
CA GLU A 91 15.95 4.15 20.17
C GLU A 91 15.76 5.66 20.17
N GLU A 92 15.55 6.31 19.03
CA GLU A 92 15.30 7.75 18.94
C GLU A 92 13.82 8.12 19.13
N ASP A 93 12.90 7.24 18.72
CA ASP A 93 11.46 7.49 18.80
C ASP A 93 10.87 7.28 20.22
N GLU A 94 10.23 8.32 20.76
CA GLU A 94 9.70 8.33 22.13
C GLU A 94 8.63 7.25 22.36
N PHE A 95 7.78 6.99 21.37
CA PHE A 95 6.77 5.94 21.46
C PHE A 95 7.43 4.56 21.50
N SER A 96 8.41 4.33 20.64
CA SER A 96 9.17 3.08 20.56
C SER A 96 9.95 2.78 21.83
N GLN A 97 10.58 3.80 22.43
CA GLN A 97 11.24 3.68 23.73
C GLN A 97 10.25 3.26 24.82
N LYS A 98 9.10 3.94 24.93
CA LYS A 98 8.04 3.61 25.92
C LYS A 98 7.54 2.17 25.76
N GLN A 99 7.45 1.68 24.53
CA GLN A 99 7.01 0.33 24.20
C GLN A 99 8.14 -0.72 24.17
N ARG A 100 9.39 -0.29 24.43
CA ARG A 100 10.61 -1.10 24.40
C ARG A 100 10.78 -1.88 23.09
N LEU A 101 10.51 -1.23 21.96
CA LEU A 101 10.49 -1.90 20.66
C LEU A 101 11.87 -2.37 20.19
N ALA A 102 12.94 -1.59 20.42
CA ALA A 102 14.31 -2.01 20.10
C ALA A 102 14.68 -3.33 20.82
N PHE A 103 14.35 -3.42 22.11
CA PHE A 103 14.57 -4.64 22.89
C PHE A 103 13.71 -5.83 22.40
N LYS A 104 12.50 -5.59 21.90
CA LYS A 104 11.68 -6.66 21.29
C LYS A 104 12.30 -7.14 19.98
N LEU A 105 12.84 -6.24 19.17
CA LEU A 105 13.55 -6.59 17.93
C LEU A 105 14.79 -7.43 18.24
N GLU A 106 15.57 -7.06 19.26
CA GLU A 106 16.72 -7.83 19.72
C GLU A 106 16.32 -9.25 20.18
N GLN A 107 15.21 -9.40 20.91
CA GLN A 107 14.70 -10.73 21.28
C GLN A 107 14.34 -11.57 20.06
N VAL A 108 13.69 -10.98 19.05
CA VAL A 108 13.41 -11.68 17.79
C VAL A 108 14.70 -12.11 17.11
N HIS A 109 15.72 -11.24 17.06
CA HIS A 109 17.04 -11.59 16.54
C HIS A 109 17.66 -12.77 17.29
N SER A 110 17.63 -12.75 18.62
CA SER A 110 18.18 -13.85 19.43
C SER A 110 17.47 -15.18 19.21
N ILE A 111 16.14 -15.18 18.99
CA ILE A 111 15.37 -16.40 18.71
C ILE A 111 15.73 -16.94 17.32
N MET A 112 15.75 -16.06 16.31
CA MET A 112 15.98 -16.44 14.91
C MET A 112 17.44 -16.82 14.62
N SER A 113 18.41 -16.38 15.44
CA SER A 113 19.83 -16.78 15.33
C SER A 113 20.19 -18.03 16.13
N ALA A 114 19.25 -18.56 16.93
CA ALA A 114 19.42 -19.81 17.68
C ALA A 114 18.96 -21.06 16.90
N GLU A 115 18.35 -20.87 15.72
CA GLU A 115 18.15 -21.90 14.68
C GLU A 115 19.40 -22.04 13.80
#